data_AF-A0A3D4VTW1-F1
#
_entry.id   AF-A0A3D4VTW1-F1
#
_cell.length_a   1.000
_cell.length_b   1.000
_cell.length_c   1.000
_cell.angle_alpha   90.00
_cell.angle_beta   90.00
_cell.angle_gamma   90.00
#
_symmetry.space_group_name_H-M   'P 1'
#
loop_
_entity.id
_entity.type
_entity.pdbx_description
1 polymer ?
#
loop_
_entity_poly.entity_id
_entity_poly.type
_entity_poly.pdbx_seq_one_letter_code
_entity_poly.pdbx_strand_id
1 'polypeptide(L)'
;MSTSYSIYNCGAKLQRDAWGQGKGKSYIWKCTNKSMNGLDACSAKDIKEKDLEKAFVRVMGRVVGGEKEFLQQLLENISAGIERVQHEFTIEELNSRLEELGQEMMGLVRLNARAGTGTSAYEDEYIRVSEEMEQIQERKTAIEEAELSELLRQKRIEEMKQYLDSTDTPLATFDAALFRRLVEKVIIHSLVEATFIFRSGIELREIL
;
A
#
# COMPACT_ATOMS: atom_id res chain seq x y z
N MET A 1 -18.35 -0.40 10.73
CA MET A 1 -17.42 -0.90 9.69
C MET A 1 -18.10 -0.93 8.32
N SER A 2 -17.38 -0.80 7.19
CA SER A 2 -17.98 -0.89 5.84
C SER A 2 -18.11 -2.35 5.37
N THR A 3 -19.13 -2.65 4.57
CA THR A 3 -19.57 -3.99 4.15
C THR A 3 -18.58 -4.76 3.29
N SER A 4 -17.54 -4.10 2.77
CA SER A 4 -16.63 -4.68 1.77
C SER A 4 -15.46 -5.48 2.35
N TYR A 5 -15.31 -5.54 3.67
CA TYR A 5 -14.04 -5.93 4.30
C TYR A 5 -14.08 -7.25 5.08
N SER A 6 -15.21 -7.94 5.19
CA SER A 6 -15.28 -9.15 6.02
C SER A 6 -15.73 -10.38 5.22
N ILE A 7 -14.98 -11.47 5.35
CA ILE A 7 -15.19 -12.74 4.63
C ILE A 7 -15.33 -13.86 5.67
N TYR A 8 -16.27 -14.78 5.46
CA TYR A 8 -16.39 -16.00 6.28
C TYR A 8 -15.52 -17.12 5.69
N ASN A 9 -15.15 -18.14 6.48
CA ASN A 9 -14.38 -19.31 6.01
C ASN A 9 -14.85 -19.87 4.65
N CYS A 10 -16.15 -19.85 4.35
CA CYS A 10 -16.70 -20.26 3.05
C CYS A 10 -16.38 -19.34 1.85
N GLY A 11 -15.55 -18.30 2.02
CA GLY A 11 -15.15 -17.35 0.96
C GLY A 11 -16.19 -16.27 0.65
N ALA A 12 -17.39 -16.35 1.23
CA ALA A 12 -18.46 -15.37 0.99
C ALA A 12 -18.29 -14.12 1.85
N LYS A 13 -18.73 -12.97 1.29
CA LYS A 13 -18.77 -11.69 2.00
C LYS A 13 -19.78 -11.73 3.16
N LEU A 14 -19.53 -10.92 4.18
CA LEU A 14 -20.50 -10.66 5.24
C LEU A 14 -21.34 -9.41 4.92
N GLN A 15 -22.64 -9.51 5.13
CA GLN A 15 -23.56 -8.39 5.08
C GLN A 15 -23.86 -7.88 6.48
N ARG A 16 -23.74 -6.56 6.66
CA ARG A 16 -24.11 -5.88 7.90
C ARG A 16 -25.63 -5.74 7.98
N ASP A 17 -26.21 -6.12 9.10
CA ASP A 17 -27.64 -6.04 9.36
C ASP A 17 -27.91 -5.43 10.74
N ALA A 18 -29.03 -4.72 10.86
CA ALA A 18 -29.47 -4.18 12.14
C ALA A 18 -30.29 -5.24 12.88
N TRP A 19 -29.94 -5.49 14.14
CA TRP A 19 -30.63 -6.44 15.01
C TRP A 19 -31.25 -5.72 16.22
N GLY A 20 -32.52 -6.03 16.51
CA GLY A 20 -33.27 -5.43 17.61
C GLY A 20 -33.97 -4.11 17.25
N GLN A 21 -34.65 -3.52 18.23
CA GLN A 21 -35.47 -2.31 18.11
C GLN A 21 -35.15 -1.32 19.25
N GLY A 22 -35.33 -0.02 19.01
CA GLY A 22 -35.16 1.03 20.03
C GLY A 22 -33.77 1.08 20.67
N LYS A 23 -33.70 1.17 22.00
CA LYS A 23 -32.44 1.24 22.78
C LYS A 23 -31.61 -0.06 22.75
N GLY A 24 -32.18 -1.17 22.27
CA GLY A 24 -31.51 -2.46 22.11
C GLY A 24 -30.93 -2.71 20.72
N LYS A 25 -30.92 -1.69 19.85
CA LYS A 25 -30.39 -1.81 18.49
C LYS A 25 -28.90 -2.15 18.52
N SER A 26 -28.53 -3.22 17.83
CA SER A 26 -27.16 -3.69 17.64
C SER A 26 -26.93 -4.00 16.17
N TYR A 27 -25.67 -4.16 15.77
CA TYR A 27 -25.32 -4.56 14.42
C TYR A 27 -24.70 -5.95 14.44
N ILE A 28 -25.12 -6.76 13.49
CA ILE A 28 -24.62 -8.12 13.27
C ILE A 28 -24.15 -8.27 11.83
N TRP A 29 -23.29 -9.25 11.62
CA TRP A 29 -22.72 -9.60 10.33
C TRP A 29 -23.17 -11.01 9.97
N LYS A 30 -23.83 -11.13 8.81
CA LYS A 30 -24.41 -12.38 8.29
C LYS A 30 -23.67 -12.81 7.04
N CYS A 31 -23.36 -14.11 6.92
CA CYS A 31 -22.78 -14.66 5.70
C CYS A 31 -23.79 -14.61 4.55
N THR A 32 -23.42 -14.00 3.41
CA THR A 32 -24.32 -13.87 2.27
C THR A 32 -24.67 -15.22 1.64
N ASN A 33 -23.71 -16.16 1.60
CA ASN A 33 -23.96 -17.51 1.07
C ASN A 33 -25.02 -18.25 1.90
N LYS A 34 -24.96 -18.15 3.24
CA LYS A 34 -26.02 -18.68 4.11
C LYS A 34 -27.36 -17.98 3.88
N SER A 35 -27.35 -16.65 3.79
CA SER A 35 -28.58 -15.88 3.59
C SER A 35 -29.28 -16.19 2.27
N MET A 36 -28.51 -16.47 1.21
CA MET A 36 -29.05 -16.74 -0.12
C MET A 36 -29.37 -18.23 -0.35
N ASN A 37 -28.50 -19.12 0.11
CA ASN A 37 -28.54 -20.56 -0.23
C ASN A 37 -28.89 -21.47 0.96
N GLY A 38 -29.13 -20.90 2.15
CA GLY A 38 -29.56 -21.65 3.33
C GLY A 38 -28.41 -22.29 4.12
N LEU A 39 -28.79 -23.01 5.18
CA LEU A 39 -27.86 -23.61 6.16
C LEU A 39 -27.02 -24.75 5.57
N ASP A 40 -27.57 -25.51 4.62
CA ASP A 40 -26.88 -26.62 3.97
C ASP A 40 -25.69 -26.15 3.12
N ALA A 41 -25.79 -24.93 2.57
CA ALA A 41 -24.71 -24.30 1.82
C ALA A 41 -23.65 -23.65 2.73
N CYS A 42 -24.03 -23.20 3.93
CA CYS A 42 -23.11 -22.60 4.90
C CYS A 42 -23.68 -22.55 6.32
N SER A 43 -22.99 -23.19 7.26
CA SER A 43 -23.34 -23.21 8.69
C SER A 43 -22.87 -21.98 9.48
N ALA A 44 -22.55 -20.88 8.78
CA ALA A 44 -22.04 -19.66 9.39
C ALA A 44 -22.99 -19.09 10.45
N LYS A 45 -22.44 -18.75 11.61
CA LYS A 45 -23.19 -18.07 12.67
C LYS A 45 -23.03 -16.56 12.54
N ASP A 46 -24.05 -15.84 12.99
CA ASP A 46 -24.10 -14.39 12.90
C ASP A 46 -23.15 -13.77 13.93
N ILE A 47 -22.30 -12.83 13.51
CA ILE A 47 -21.25 -12.24 14.34
C ILE A 47 -21.69 -10.85 14.81
N LYS A 48 -21.51 -10.52 16.09
CA LYS A 48 -21.83 -9.17 16.59
C LYS A 48 -20.70 -8.20 16.21
N GLU A 49 -21.07 -7.02 15.68
CA GLU A 49 -20.09 -5.98 15.33
C GLU A 49 -19.25 -5.57 16.54
N LYS A 50 -19.86 -5.50 17.74
CA LYS A 50 -19.16 -5.16 18.98
C LYS A 50 -18.05 -6.14 19.36
N ASP A 51 -18.18 -7.41 19.02
CA ASP A 51 -17.16 -8.42 19.36
C ASP A 51 -15.94 -8.23 18.44
N LEU A 52 -16.16 -7.91 17.17
CA LEU A 52 -15.10 -7.52 16.22
C LEU A 52 -14.40 -6.21 16.62
N GLU A 53 -15.17 -5.21 17.07
CA GLU A 53 -14.62 -3.93 17.53
C GLU A 53 -13.72 -4.12 18.77
N LYS A 54 -14.15 -4.93 19.73
CA LYS A 54 -13.34 -5.26 20.92
C LYS A 54 -12.11 -6.09 20.58
N ALA A 55 -12.23 -7.06 19.67
CA ALA A 55 -11.10 -7.84 19.19
C ALA A 55 -10.07 -6.92 18.52
N PHE A 56 -10.51 -5.99 17.67
CA PHE A 56 -9.60 -5.01 17.06
C PHE A 56 -8.89 -4.14 18.09
N VAL A 57 -9.61 -3.66 19.12
CA VAL A 57 -9.01 -2.91 20.23
C VAL A 57 -7.92 -3.73 20.93
N ARG A 58 -8.17 -5.01 21.22
CA ARG A 58 -7.18 -5.90 21.83
C ARG A 58 -5.96 -6.10 20.94
N VAL A 59 -6.18 -6.32 19.64
CA VAL A 59 -5.11 -6.43 18.63
C VAL A 59 -4.24 -5.17 18.67
N MET A 60 -4.83 -3.97 18.59
CA MET A 60 -4.09 -2.72 18.64
C MET A 60 -3.39 -2.50 19.99
N GLY A 61 -3.98 -2.92 21.10
CA GLY A 61 -3.35 -2.87 22.42
C GLY A 61 -2.07 -3.72 22.50
N ARG A 62 -2.04 -4.91 21.86
CA ARG A 62 -0.83 -5.75 21.78
C ARG A 62 0.24 -5.14 20.88
N VAL A 63 -0.18 -4.53 19.78
CA VAL A 63 0.69 -3.82 18.84
C VAL A 63 1.41 -2.65 19.50
N VAL A 64 0.68 -1.80 20.23
CA VAL A 64 1.24 -0.64 20.93
C VAL A 64 2.06 -1.08 22.16
N GLY A 65 1.65 -2.15 22.83
CA GLY A 65 2.21 -2.58 24.11
C GLY A 65 3.47 -3.45 24.06
N GLY A 66 3.94 -3.93 22.90
CA GLY A 66 5.13 -4.80 22.92
C GLY A 66 5.65 -5.36 21.60
N GLU A 67 4.90 -5.32 20.50
CA GLU A 67 5.36 -5.89 19.23
C GLU A 67 5.97 -4.82 18.31
N LYS A 68 7.18 -4.38 18.64
CA LYS A 68 7.98 -3.49 17.75
C LYS A 68 8.16 -4.08 16.35
N GLU A 69 8.22 -5.40 16.23
CA GLU A 69 8.25 -6.12 14.95
C GLU A 69 6.96 -5.97 14.14
N PHE A 70 5.79 -5.98 14.78
CA PHE A 70 4.52 -5.71 14.09
C PHE A 70 4.50 -4.28 13.56
N LEU A 71 4.89 -3.30 14.39
CA LEU A 71 5.00 -1.91 13.96
C LEU A 71 5.96 -1.78 12.79
N GLN A 72 7.13 -2.39 12.86
CA GLN A 72 8.11 -2.36 11.79
C GLN A 72 7.61 -3.02 10.49
N GLN A 73 7.01 -4.21 10.56
CA GLN A 73 6.46 -4.91 9.38
C GLN A 73 5.21 -4.20 8.81
N LEU A 74 4.38 -3.59 9.67
CA LEU A 74 3.23 -2.78 9.25
C LEU A 74 3.71 -1.60 8.40
N LEU A 75 4.83 -1.01 8.80
CA LEU A 75 5.49 0.11 8.13
C LEU A 75 6.26 -0.31 6.88
N GLU A 76 6.85 -1.51 6.83
CA GLU A 76 7.56 -2.05 5.66
C GLU A 76 6.60 -2.42 4.51
N ASN A 77 5.42 -2.96 4.81
CA ASN A 77 4.53 -3.50 3.79
C ASN A 77 3.43 -2.55 3.31
N ILE A 78 3.05 -1.51 4.06
CA ILE A 78 2.27 -0.37 3.50
C ILE A 78 3.04 0.29 2.32
N SER A 79 4.32 -0.03 2.16
CA SER A 79 5.21 0.38 1.07
C SER A 79 5.72 -0.73 0.16
N ALA A 80 5.36 -1.99 0.39
CA ALA A 80 5.86 -3.10 -0.43
C ALA A 80 5.09 -3.18 -1.76
N GLY A 81 5.45 -2.31 -2.68
CA GLY A 81 4.96 -2.31 -4.05
C GLY A 81 5.98 -1.88 -5.08
N ILE A 82 7.25 -1.65 -4.72
CA ILE A 82 8.33 -1.34 -5.66
C ILE A 82 9.62 -1.95 -5.11
N GLU A 83 10.24 -2.84 -5.88
CA GLU A 83 11.56 -3.38 -5.60
C GLU A 83 12.56 -2.22 -5.45
N ARG A 84 13.48 -2.29 -4.47
CA ARG A 84 14.61 -1.37 -4.44
C ARG A 84 15.47 -1.65 -5.67
N VAL A 85 15.28 -0.88 -6.72
CA VAL A 85 16.23 -0.86 -7.83
C VAL A 85 17.47 -0.15 -7.28
N GLN A 86 18.54 -0.91 -7.04
CA GLN A 86 19.85 -0.29 -6.89
C GLN A 86 20.23 0.26 -8.25
N HIS A 87 20.28 1.58 -8.36
CA HIS A 87 20.70 2.22 -9.57
C HIS A 87 22.23 2.22 -9.64
N GLU A 88 22.78 1.70 -10.73
CA GLU A 88 24.22 1.61 -10.97
C GLU A 88 24.88 2.99 -11.11
N PHE A 89 24.08 4.02 -11.41
CA PHE A 89 24.50 5.41 -11.61
C PHE A 89 23.67 6.36 -10.75
N THR A 90 24.31 7.40 -10.22
CA THR A 90 23.69 8.52 -9.51
C THR A 90 23.04 9.52 -10.47
N ILE A 91 22.09 10.33 -9.97
CA ILE A 91 21.48 11.42 -10.76
C ILE A 91 22.55 12.40 -11.26
N GLU A 92 23.57 12.71 -10.45
CA GLU A 92 24.72 13.53 -10.83
C GLU A 92 25.51 12.94 -12.00
N GLU A 93 25.79 11.64 -11.99
CA GLU A 93 26.50 10.97 -13.10
C GLU A 93 25.67 10.97 -14.39
N LEU A 94 24.37 10.73 -14.29
CA LEU A 94 23.45 10.81 -15.43
C LEU A 94 23.36 12.24 -16.00
N ASN A 95 23.33 13.26 -15.14
CA ASN A 95 23.34 14.66 -15.56
C ASN A 95 24.65 15.03 -16.28
N SER A 96 25.80 14.59 -15.76
CA SER A 96 27.10 14.80 -16.41
C SER A 96 27.13 14.18 -17.80
N ARG A 97 26.59 12.96 -17.95
CA ARG A 97 26.52 12.29 -19.26
C ARG A 97 25.59 13.00 -20.24
N LEU A 98 24.44 13.51 -19.77
CA LEU A 98 23.54 14.34 -20.59
C LEU A 98 24.22 15.63 -21.08
N GLU A 99 25.03 16.28 -20.22
CA GLU A 99 25.79 17.46 -20.62
C GLU A 99 26.84 17.13 -21.70
N GLU A 100 27.58 16.03 -21.55
CA GLU A 100 28.54 15.55 -22.56
C GLU A 100 27.87 15.29 -23.91
N LEU A 101 26.76 14.54 -23.91
CA LEU A 101 25.99 14.24 -25.13
C LEU A 101 25.40 15.52 -25.74
N GLY A 102 24.99 16.49 -24.92
CA GLY A 102 24.58 17.82 -25.38
C GLY A 102 25.70 18.57 -26.10
N GLN A 103 26.94 18.48 -25.61
CA GLN A 103 28.11 19.07 -26.28
C GLN A 103 28.43 18.35 -27.59
N GLU A 104 28.32 17.02 -27.63
CA GLU A 104 28.49 16.21 -28.83
C GLU A 104 27.46 16.58 -29.90
N MET A 105 26.18 16.67 -29.52
CA MET A 105 25.08 17.12 -30.37
C MET A 105 25.35 18.50 -30.98
N MET A 106 25.76 19.48 -30.17
CA MET A 106 26.14 20.80 -30.67
C MET A 106 27.36 20.76 -31.60
N GLY A 107 28.30 19.85 -31.35
CA GLY A 107 29.44 19.58 -32.21
C GLY A 107 29.01 19.12 -33.60
N LEU A 108 28.11 18.12 -33.65
CA LEU A 108 27.53 17.61 -34.89
C LEU A 108 26.80 18.71 -35.66
N VAL A 109 26.00 19.56 -34.99
CA VAL A 109 25.32 20.71 -35.61
C VAL A 109 26.30 21.66 -36.26
N ARG A 110 27.39 22.00 -35.59
CA ARG A 110 28.44 22.88 -36.14
C ARG A 110 29.15 22.25 -37.34
N LEU A 111 29.42 20.95 -37.30
CA LEU A 111 30.05 20.23 -38.42
C LEU A 111 29.14 20.18 -39.64
N ASN A 112 27.85 19.88 -39.45
CA ASN A 112 26.86 19.86 -40.52
C ASN A 112 26.67 21.24 -41.16
N ALA A 113 26.61 22.30 -40.35
CA ALA A 113 26.50 23.69 -40.83
C ALA A 113 27.71 24.13 -41.66
N ARG A 114 28.91 23.61 -41.36
CA ARG A 114 30.16 23.90 -42.11
C ARG A 114 30.33 23.05 -43.36
N ALA A 115 29.82 21.82 -43.36
CA ALA A 115 29.97 20.88 -44.47
C ALA A 115 29.10 21.25 -45.68
N GLY A 116 27.98 21.98 -45.49
CA GLY A 116 27.11 22.41 -46.58
C GLY A 116 26.42 21.26 -47.33
N THR A 117 26.60 20.02 -46.88
CA THR A 117 26.06 18.80 -47.48
C THR A 117 24.69 18.49 -46.91
N GLY A 118 23.71 18.25 -47.79
CA GLY A 118 22.37 17.82 -47.43
C GLY A 118 22.39 16.51 -46.63
N THR A 119 22.16 16.65 -45.34
CA THR A 119 21.53 15.74 -44.37
C THR A 119 22.10 14.34 -44.11
N SER A 120 22.85 13.65 -44.98
CA SER A 120 23.09 12.20 -44.76
C SER A 120 24.38 11.78 -44.01
N ALA A 121 25.38 12.65 -43.82
CA ALA A 121 26.71 12.19 -43.38
C ALA A 121 26.84 11.90 -41.87
N TYR A 122 25.95 12.48 -41.06
CA TYR A 122 25.98 12.39 -39.61
C TYR A 122 24.63 11.97 -39.01
N GLU A 123 23.67 11.61 -39.85
CA GLU A 123 22.30 11.29 -39.43
C GLU A 123 22.26 10.11 -38.45
N ASP A 124 23.07 9.07 -38.71
CA ASP A 124 23.25 7.95 -37.80
C ASP A 124 23.84 8.37 -36.44
N GLU A 125 24.77 9.33 -36.44
CA GLU A 125 25.41 9.87 -35.23
C GLU A 125 24.40 10.70 -34.42
N TYR A 126 23.56 11.50 -35.09
CA TYR A 126 22.45 12.23 -34.47
C TYR A 126 21.45 11.30 -33.80
N ILE A 127 21.05 10.25 -34.52
CA ILE A 127 20.13 9.23 -34.01
C ILE A 127 20.74 8.57 -32.78
N ARG A 128 22.00 8.12 -32.85
CA ARG A 128 22.69 7.50 -31.72
C ARG A 128 22.71 8.39 -30.48
N VAL A 129 23.15 9.65 -30.63
CA VAL A 129 23.25 10.59 -29.49
C VAL A 129 21.87 10.90 -28.92
N SER A 130 20.85 11.07 -29.78
CA SER A 130 19.48 11.33 -29.35
C SER A 130 18.88 10.14 -28.59
N GLU A 131 19.08 8.91 -29.08
CA GLU A 131 18.62 7.69 -28.42
C GLU A 131 19.30 7.49 -27.06
N GLU A 132 20.60 7.78 -26.96
CA GLU A 132 21.33 7.69 -25.69
C GLU A 132 20.82 8.72 -24.67
N MET A 133 20.57 9.97 -25.12
CA MET A 133 19.98 11.01 -24.27
C MET A 133 18.58 10.63 -23.77
N GLU A 134 17.74 10.05 -24.63
CA GLU A 134 16.40 9.58 -24.26
C GLU A 134 16.47 8.48 -23.19
N GLN A 135 17.32 7.46 -23.39
CA GLN A 135 17.52 6.38 -22.42
C GLN A 135 18.01 6.89 -21.05
N ILE A 136 18.92 7.86 -21.05
CA ILE A 136 19.42 8.45 -19.81
C ILE A 136 18.31 9.26 -19.11
N GLN A 137 17.51 9.99 -19.86
CA GLN A 137 16.40 10.77 -19.32
C GLN A 137 15.30 9.89 -18.72
N GLU A 138 14.97 8.77 -19.37
CA GLU A 138 14.04 7.76 -18.84
C GLU A 138 14.57 7.17 -17.51
N ARG A 139 15.85 6.77 -17.49
CA ARG A 139 16.49 6.25 -16.27
C ARG A 139 16.46 7.26 -15.13
N LYS A 140 16.79 8.52 -15.40
CA LYS A 140 16.77 9.60 -14.41
C LYS A 140 15.35 9.78 -13.84
N THR A 141 14.35 9.83 -14.71
CA THR A 141 12.94 9.97 -14.28
C THR A 141 12.53 8.81 -13.37
N ALA A 142 12.92 7.58 -13.70
CA ALA A 142 12.63 6.40 -12.87
C ALA A 142 13.30 6.47 -11.48
N ILE A 143 14.52 7.00 -11.39
CA ILE A 143 15.21 7.22 -10.10
C ILE A 143 14.48 8.26 -9.27
N GLU A 144 14.16 9.42 -9.86
CA GLU A 144 13.46 10.52 -9.18
C GLU A 144 12.08 10.09 -8.67
N GLU A 145 11.33 9.31 -9.45
CA GLU A 145 10.05 8.73 -9.03
C GLU A 145 10.22 7.75 -7.85
N ALA A 146 11.29 6.93 -7.88
CA ALA A 146 11.61 6.02 -6.79
C ALA A 146 11.97 6.77 -5.49
N GLU A 147 12.80 7.82 -5.58
CA GLU A 147 13.17 8.66 -4.44
C GLU A 147 11.98 9.42 -3.85
N LEU A 148 11.11 9.98 -4.70
CA LEU A 148 9.88 10.65 -4.26
C LEU A 148 8.94 9.67 -3.55
N SER A 149 8.80 8.46 -4.10
CA SER A 149 8.02 7.39 -3.49
C SER A 149 8.57 7.01 -2.10
N GLU A 150 9.89 6.92 -1.97
CA GLU A 150 10.59 6.65 -0.71
C GLU A 150 10.40 7.78 0.31
N LEU A 151 10.44 9.05 -0.11
CA LEU A 151 10.19 10.19 0.78
C LEU A 151 8.74 10.21 1.28
N LEU A 152 7.78 9.98 0.38
CA LEU A 152 6.36 9.86 0.74
C LEU A 152 6.12 8.66 1.67
N ARG A 153 6.84 7.55 1.48
CA ARG A 153 6.84 6.40 2.39
C ARG A 153 7.29 6.81 3.79
N GLN A 154 8.46 7.45 3.91
CA GLN A 154 9.01 7.88 5.19
C GLN A 154 8.06 8.84 5.93
N LYS A 155 7.42 9.77 5.20
CA LYS A 155 6.44 10.70 5.79
C LYS A 155 5.22 9.99 6.37
N ARG A 156 4.62 9.02 5.65
CA ARG A 156 3.47 8.25 6.16
C ARG A 156 3.84 7.42 7.39
N ILE A 157 5.08 6.91 7.43
CA ILE A 157 5.62 6.17 8.57
C ILE A 157 5.72 7.07 9.80
N GLU A 158 6.28 8.26 9.62
CA GLU A 158 6.43 9.25 10.69
C GLU A 158 5.08 9.70 11.24
N GLU A 159 4.10 9.98 10.37
CA GLU A 159 2.73 10.32 10.78
C GLU A 159 2.05 9.19 11.58
N MET A 160 2.29 7.92 11.22
CA MET A 160 1.72 6.78 11.93
C MET A 160 2.39 6.56 13.29
N LYS A 161 3.72 6.70 13.35
CA LYS A 161 4.48 6.65 14.60
C LYS A 161 4.03 7.74 15.55
N GLN A 162 3.95 8.99 15.09
CA GLN A 162 3.47 10.11 15.89
C GLN A 162 2.04 9.89 16.40
N TYR A 163 1.16 9.34 15.57
CA TYR A 163 -0.20 9.01 16.00
C TYR A 163 -0.21 7.97 17.14
N LEU A 164 0.57 6.88 16.99
CA LEU A 164 0.66 5.82 18.01
C LEU A 164 1.38 6.29 19.28
N ASP A 165 2.46 7.06 19.15
CA ASP A 165 3.22 7.61 20.28
C ASP A 165 2.42 8.69 21.02
N SER A 166 1.58 9.47 20.33
CA SER A 166 0.65 10.41 20.96
C SER A 166 -0.51 9.73 21.70
N THR A 167 -0.72 8.43 21.45
CA THR A 167 -1.66 7.57 22.19
C THR A 167 -0.88 6.75 23.21
N ASP A 168 -0.39 7.41 24.26
CA ASP A 168 0.28 6.81 25.44
C ASP A 168 -0.65 5.88 26.28
N THR A 169 -1.83 5.58 25.75
CA THR A 169 -2.81 4.67 26.32
C THR A 169 -3.24 3.66 25.25
N PRO A 170 -3.28 2.35 25.56
CA PRO A 170 -3.85 1.34 24.67
C PRO A 170 -5.21 1.83 24.19
N LEU A 171 -5.49 1.69 22.89
CA LEU A 171 -6.71 2.18 22.25
C LEU A 171 -7.94 1.82 23.11
N ALA A 172 -8.44 2.74 23.94
CA ALA A 172 -9.42 2.38 24.97
C ALA A 172 -10.79 2.01 24.36
N THR A 173 -11.04 2.50 23.15
CA THR A 173 -12.28 2.33 22.40
C THR A 173 -11.99 2.16 20.92
N PHE A 174 -12.90 1.48 20.22
CA PHE A 174 -12.79 1.28 18.78
C PHE A 174 -12.81 2.61 18.01
N ASP A 175 -11.82 2.82 17.14
CA ASP A 175 -11.77 3.94 16.19
C ASP A 175 -12.01 3.43 14.75
N ALA A 176 -13.13 3.85 14.17
CA ALA A 176 -13.55 3.44 12.83
C ALA A 176 -12.70 4.04 11.70
N ALA A 177 -12.06 5.19 11.91
CA ALA A 177 -11.14 5.79 10.95
C ALA A 177 -9.82 5.02 10.95
N LEU A 178 -9.28 4.72 12.14
CA LEU A 178 -8.08 3.92 12.30
C LEU A 178 -8.26 2.51 11.73
N PHE A 179 -9.38 1.85 12.03
CA PHE A 179 -9.71 0.54 11.48
C PHE A 179 -9.68 0.55 9.94
N ARG A 180 -10.34 1.53 9.29
CA ARG A 180 -10.38 1.62 7.82
C ARG A 180 -9.00 1.89 7.21
N ARG A 181 -8.16 2.64 7.92
CA ARG A 181 -6.79 2.97 7.51
C ARG A 181 -5.86 1.76 7.60
N LEU A 182 -6.03 0.91 8.61
CA LEU A 182 -5.08 -0.18 8.90
C LEU A 182 -5.52 -1.54 8.37
N VAL A 183 -6.81 -1.85 8.44
CA VAL A 183 -7.33 -3.18 8.11
C VAL A 183 -7.73 -3.24 6.64
N GLU A 184 -7.20 -4.23 5.93
CA GLU A 184 -7.60 -4.56 4.56
C GLU A 184 -8.86 -5.42 4.58
N LYS A 185 -8.84 -6.52 5.34
CA LYS A 185 -9.99 -7.42 5.50
C LYS A 185 -9.96 -8.17 6.82
N VAL A 186 -11.10 -8.72 7.22
CA VAL A 186 -11.25 -9.58 8.39
C VAL A 186 -11.80 -10.93 7.94
N ILE A 187 -11.09 -12.00 8.25
CA ILE A 187 -11.55 -13.37 8.01
C ILE A 187 -12.16 -13.91 9.29
N ILE A 188 -13.42 -14.30 9.24
CA ILE A 188 -14.11 -14.95 10.36
C ILE A 188 -13.98 -16.47 10.21
N HIS A 189 -13.31 -17.09 11.18
CA HIS A 189 -13.16 -18.54 11.23
C HIS A 189 -14.31 -19.20 11.99
N SER A 190 -14.76 -18.58 13.08
CA SER A 190 -15.84 -19.08 13.92
C SER A 190 -16.52 -17.95 14.72
N LEU A 191 -17.44 -18.31 15.63
CA LEU A 191 -18.03 -17.34 16.57
C LEU A 191 -17.02 -16.74 17.55
N VAL A 192 -15.89 -17.43 17.76
CA VAL A 192 -14.92 -17.08 18.80
C VAL A 192 -13.59 -16.65 18.22
N GLU A 193 -13.40 -16.69 16.89
CA GLU A 193 -12.09 -16.46 16.30
C GLU A 193 -12.21 -15.72 14.96
N ALA A 194 -11.39 -14.68 14.82
CA ALA A 194 -11.20 -13.95 13.59
C ALA A 194 -9.71 -13.69 13.32
N THR A 195 -9.38 -13.44 12.07
CA THR A 195 -8.07 -12.98 11.63
C THR A 195 -8.21 -11.62 10.96
N PHE A 196 -7.50 -10.64 11.51
CA PHE A 196 -7.38 -9.30 10.95
C PHE A 196 -6.22 -9.29 9.97
N ILE A 197 -6.53 -9.02 8.71
CA ILE A 197 -5.54 -8.85 7.66
C ILE A 197 -5.36 -7.36 7.48
N PHE A 198 -4.19 -6.90 7.85
CA PHE A 198 -3.79 -5.51 7.73
C PHE A 198 -3.40 -5.21 6.29
N ARG A 199 -3.52 -3.95 5.88
CA ARG A 199 -3.05 -3.47 4.56
C ARG A 199 -1.54 -3.61 4.38
N SER A 200 -0.83 -3.94 5.45
CA SER A 200 0.56 -4.36 5.44
C SER A 200 0.74 -5.86 5.16
N GLY A 201 -0.31 -6.62 4.85
CA GLY A 201 -0.23 -8.07 4.68
C GLY A 201 0.02 -8.88 5.96
N ILE A 202 0.13 -8.23 7.13
CA ILE A 202 0.22 -8.96 8.40
C ILE A 202 -1.16 -9.54 8.75
N GLU A 203 -1.15 -10.78 9.21
CA GLU A 203 -2.34 -11.47 9.70
C GLU A 203 -2.25 -11.66 11.21
N LEU A 204 -3.16 -11.00 11.95
CA LEU A 204 -3.26 -11.20 13.39
C LEU A 204 -4.56 -11.90 13.75
N ARG A 205 -4.41 -13.02 14.44
CA ARG A 205 -5.52 -13.81 14.95
C ARG A 205 -5.90 -13.34 16.36
N GLU A 206 -7.20 -13.24 16.57
CA GLU A 206 -7.76 -12.77 17.83
C GLU A 206 -9.08 -13.48 18.13
N ILE A 207 -9.35 -13.67 19.42
CA ILE A 207 -10.61 -14.22 19.90
C ILE A 207 -11.67 -13.12 19.84
N LEU A 208 -12.93 -13.44 19.48
CA LEU A 208 -14.03 -12.47 19.41
C LEU A 208 -14.66 -12.23 20.79
#